data_AF-A0A7L3H8P6-F1
#
_entry.id   AF-A0A7L3H8P6-F1
#
_cell.length_a   1.000
_cell.length_b   1.000
_cell.length_c   1.000
_cell.angle_alpha   90.00
_cell.angle_beta   90.00
_cell.angle_gamma   90.00
#
_symmetry.space_group_name_H-M   'P 1'
#
loop_
_entity.id
_entity.type
_entity.pdbx_description
1 polymer ?
#
loop_
_entity_poly.entity_id
_entity_poly.type
_entity_poly.pdbx_seq_one_letter_code
_entity_poly.pdbx_strand_id
1 'polypeptide(L)'
;GSHDSFSYWVDEKSPVGPDQATAIKRLARISLVRKIMKKWSVTQNLTFKEQLEGGIRYFDLRVSSKPGEIGKETYFIHGLFGIKVWDGLKEMNSFLEQHPKEVIFLDFNHFYAMDDSHHHFLINRIRSAFESKLCCVECVEYVTLLYMWEKKHQVLIFYHHPLYQEYPFLWPGNKMPAPWANTTNVHKLLQFLETTLGERSRYGTFHVSQAILTPRVKTIARHLIRGLKNTLVHR
;
A
#
# COMPACT_ATOMS: atom_id res chain seq x y z
N GLY A 1 -6.75 -6.07 6.52
CA GLY A 1 -5.79 -5.23 5.77
C GLY A 1 -6.05 -5.39 4.30
N SER A 2 -5.57 -4.47 3.48
CA SER A 2 -5.76 -4.47 2.03
C SER A 2 -4.43 -4.27 1.33
N HIS A 3 -4.18 -5.10 0.32
CA HIS A 3 -3.04 -4.97 -0.58
C HIS A 3 -3.44 -4.05 -1.75
N ASP A 4 -2.55 -3.11 -2.11
CA ASP A 4 -2.76 -2.16 -3.22
C ASP A 4 -4.07 -1.34 -3.14
N SER A 5 -4.40 -0.83 -1.95
CA SER A 5 -5.67 -0.15 -1.64
C SER A 5 -6.04 1.06 -2.49
N PHE A 6 -5.11 1.64 -3.24
CA PHE A 6 -5.21 2.94 -3.90
C PHE A 6 -5.70 2.88 -5.34
N SER A 7 -6.02 1.67 -5.75
CA SER A 7 -6.35 1.30 -7.12
C SER A 7 -7.76 1.74 -7.56
N TYR A 8 -8.56 2.35 -6.68
CA TYR A 8 -9.95 2.74 -6.97
C TYR A 8 -10.11 3.83 -8.01
N TRP A 9 -9.07 4.64 -8.22
CA TRP A 9 -9.09 5.66 -9.25
C TRP A 9 -7.80 5.65 -10.04
N VAL A 10 -7.94 5.39 -11.32
CA VAL A 10 -6.85 5.40 -12.30
C VAL A 10 -7.32 6.23 -13.48
N ASP A 11 -6.70 7.40 -13.69
CA ASP A 11 -6.97 8.24 -14.85
C ASP A 11 -6.61 7.47 -16.13
N GLU A 12 -7.53 7.45 -17.10
CA GLU A 12 -7.27 6.90 -18.43
C GLU A 12 -6.15 7.62 -19.16
N LYS A 13 -5.74 8.81 -18.71
CA LYS A 13 -4.61 9.57 -19.22
C LYS A 13 -3.33 9.43 -18.38
N SER A 14 -3.39 8.79 -17.20
CA SER A 14 -2.21 8.60 -16.35
C SER A 14 -1.13 7.74 -17.03
N PRO A 15 0.17 8.09 -16.86
CA PRO A 15 1.27 7.28 -17.36
C PRO A 15 1.33 5.93 -16.65
N VAL A 16 2.00 4.96 -17.27
CA VAL A 16 2.26 3.65 -16.65
C VAL A 16 3.18 3.81 -15.46
N GLY A 17 2.83 3.17 -14.34
CA GLY A 17 3.62 3.17 -13.13
C GLY A 17 5.02 2.56 -13.35
N PRO A 18 6.05 3.04 -12.63
CA PRO A 18 7.40 2.50 -12.72
C PRO A 18 7.51 1.07 -12.21
N ASP A 19 6.56 0.61 -11.39
CA ASP A 19 6.42 -0.73 -10.84
C ASP A 19 6.11 -1.83 -11.88
N GLN A 20 5.74 -1.44 -13.10
CA GLN A 20 5.45 -2.39 -14.19
C GLN A 20 6.71 -2.82 -14.96
N ALA A 21 6.72 -4.08 -15.39
CA ALA A 21 7.78 -4.64 -16.22
C ALA A 21 7.92 -3.89 -17.57
N THR A 22 9.15 -3.81 -18.10
CA THR A 22 9.46 -3.07 -19.34
C THR A 22 8.63 -3.52 -20.55
N ALA A 23 8.32 -4.81 -20.65
CA ALA A 23 7.44 -5.34 -21.69
C ALA A 23 6.01 -4.77 -21.59
N ILE A 24 5.48 -4.62 -20.36
CA ILE A 24 4.16 -4.03 -20.11
C ILE A 24 4.17 -2.54 -20.43
N LYS A 25 5.24 -1.81 -20.05
CA LYS A 25 5.43 -0.39 -20.41
C LYS A 25 5.41 -0.17 -21.94
N ARG A 26 5.97 -1.11 -22.72
CA ARG A 26 5.93 -1.06 -24.20
C ARG A 26 4.54 -1.36 -24.77
N LEU A 27 3.86 -2.37 -24.22
CA LEU A 27 2.53 -2.79 -24.68
C LEU A 27 1.43 -1.77 -24.32
N ALA A 28 1.61 -1.00 -23.24
CA ALA A 28 0.68 0.04 -22.79
C ALA A 28 0.49 1.21 -23.78
N ARG A 29 1.35 1.30 -24.82
CA ARG A 29 1.16 2.24 -25.94
C ARG A 29 -0.07 1.89 -26.80
N ILE A 30 -0.60 0.67 -26.67
CA ILE A 30 -1.81 0.20 -27.33
C ILE A 30 -3.02 0.51 -26.44
N SER A 31 -4.00 1.26 -26.96
CA SER A 31 -5.18 1.72 -26.20
C SER A 31 -5.97 0.59 -25.54
N LEU A 32 -6.09 -0.56 -26.22
CA LEU A 32 -6.75 -1.76 -25.69
C LEU A 32 -6.01 -2.35 -24.49
N VAL A 33 -4.67 -2.45 -24.57
CA VAL A 33 -3.82 -2.91 -23.46
C VAL A 33 -3.94 -1.95 -22.28
N ARG A 34 -4.00 -0.64 -22.52
CA ARG A 34 -4.20 0.36 -21.48
C ARG A 34 -5.55 0.24 -20.77
N LYS A 35 -6.64 -0.03 -21.50
CA LYS A 35 -7.96 -0.32 -20.91
C LYS A 35 -7.95 -1.59 -20.07
N ILE A 36 -7.17 -2.60 -20.47
CA ILE A 36 -7.00 -3.83 -19.71
C ILE A 36 -6.15 -3.58 -18.47
N MET A 37 -5.04 -2.86 -18.60
CA MET A 37 -4.22 -2.43 -17.47
C MET A 37 -5.03 -1.64 -16.46
N LYS A 38 -5.91 -0.72 -16.88
CA LYS A 38 -6.87 -0.07 -15.97
C LYS A 38 -7.72 -1.09 -15.21
N LYS A 39 -8.31 -2.08 -15.89
CA LYS A 39 -9.10 -3.14 -15.23
C LYS A 39 -8.28 -4.03 -14.27
N TRP A 40 -6.95 -4.06 -14.41
CA TRP A 40 -6.06 -4.90 -13.61
C TRP A 40 -5.37 -4.12 -12.49
N SER A 41 -5.11 -2.84 -12.74
CA SER A 41 -4.62 -1.82 -11.80
C SER A 41 -5.70 -1.33 -10.86
N VAL A 42 -6.97 -1.63 -11.11
CA VAL A 42 -8.11 -1.39 -10.19
C VAL A 42 -8.36 -2.68 -9.40
N THR A 43 -7.75 -2.81 -8.22
CA THR A 43 -7.91 -3.95 -7.29
C THR A 43 -8.96 -3.69 -6.21
N GLN A 44 -9.34 -2.43 -5.98
CA GLN A 44 -10.36 -1.95 -5.05
C GLN A 44 -11.20 -0.89 -5.78
N ASN A 45 -12.53 -0.88 -5.65
CA ASN A 45 -13.39 0.19 -6.18
C ASN A 45 -13.73 1.25 -5.10
N LEU A 46 -13.03 1.20 -3.97
CA LEU A 46 -13.35 1.91 -2.74
C LEU A 46 -12.27 2.95 -2.41
N THR A 47 -12.68 4.14 -2.04
CA THR A 47 -11.85 5.21 -1.44
C THR A 47 -11.19 4.75 -0.13
N PHE A 48 -10.29 5.56 0.44
CA PHE A 48 -9.71 5.22 1.76
C PHE A 48 -10.76 5.15 2.83
N LYS A 49 -11.65 6.14 2.83
CA LYS A 49 -12.73 6.22 3.79
C LYS A 49 -13.64 4.99 3.71
N GLU A 50 -14.05 4.58 2.52
CA GLU A 50 -14.91 3.40 2.35
C GLU A 50 -14.20 2.09 2.76
N GLN A 51 -12.89 1.96 2.52
CA GLN A 51 -12.12 0.82 3.01
C GLN A 51 -12.05 0.79 4.53
N LEU A 52 -11.84 1.95 5.16
CA LEU A 52 -11.86 2.10 6.61
C LEU A 52 -13.26 1.78 7.17
N GLU A 53 -14.33 2.27 6.56
CA GLU A 53 -15.71 1.93 6.92
C GLU A 53 -15.97 0.43 6.76
N GLY A 54 -15.37 -0.22 5.76
CA GLY A 54 -15.38 -1.66 5.54
C GLY A 54 -14.49 -2.49 6.48
N GLY A 55 -13.83 -1.87 7.47
CA GLY A 55 -13.03 -2.56 8.50
C GLY A 55 -11.54 -2.74 8.17
N ILE A 56 -11.03 -2.18 7.08
CA ILE A 56 -9.60 -2.22 6.77
C ILE A 56 -8.82 -1.32 7.73
N ARG A 57 -7.76 -1.83 8.36
CA ARG A 57 -6.86 -1.05 9.24
C ARG A 57 -5.37 -1.13 8.88
N TYR A 58 -5.01 -1.94 7.89
CA TYR A 58 -3.64 -2.05 7.39
C TYR A 58 -3.66 -1.76 5.89
N PHE A 59 -2.80 -0.82 5.48
CA PHE A 59 -2.65 -0.38 4.09
C PHE A 59 -1.21 -0.60 3.64
N ASP A 60 -1.01 -1.47 2.65
CA ASP A 60 0.26 -1.64 1.94
C ASP A 60 0.36 -0.58 0.83
N LEU A 61 1.27 0.37 0.99
CA LEU A 61 1.35 1.61 0.22
C LEU A 61 2.55 1.58 -0.73
N ARG A 62 2.28 1.95 -1.98
CA ARG A 62 3.31 2.21 -2.99
C ARG A 62 3.19 3.64 -3.47
N VAL A 63 4.30 4.36 -3.45
CA VAL A 63 4.34 5.80 -3.71
C VAL A 63 5.35 6.12 -4.80
N SER A 64 5.01 7.08 -5.66
CA SER A 64 5.92 7.54 -6.70
C SER A 64 5.79 9.03 -6.97
N SER A 65 6.90 9.66 -7.38
CA SER A 65 6.83 10.93 -8.09
C SER A 65 6.28 10.70 -9.50
N LYS A 66 5.67 11.72 -10.10
CA LYS A 66 5.08 11.60 -11.44
C LYS A 66 6.00 12.23 -12.50
N PRO A 67 6.25 11.55 -13.64
CA PRO A 67 7.06 12.12 -14.72
C PRO A 67 6.49 13.47 -15.21
N GLY A 68 7.34 14.48 -15.33
CA GLY A 68 6.96 15.82 -15.77
C GLY A 68 6.27 16.68 -14.71
N GLU A 69 6.11 16.18 -13.48
CA GLU A 69 5.68 17.00 -12.34
C GLU A 69 6.84 17.93 -11.94
N ILE A 70 6.58 19.24 -11.92
CA ILE A 70 7.59 20.26 -11.57
C ILE A 70 7.82 20.31 -10.05
N GLY A 71 6.83 19.89 -9.26
CA GLY A 71 6.88 19.87 -7.79
C GLY A 71 7.36 18.56 -7.17
N LYS A 72 7.27 18.46 -5.85
CA LYS A 72 7.60 17.26 -5.05
C LYS A 72 6.38 16.43 -4.69
N GLU A 73 5.26 16.68 -5.37
CA GLU A 73 4.03 15.93 -5.15
C GLU A 73 4.23 14.45 -5.46
N THR A 74 3.62 13.63 -4.61
CA THR A 74 3.71 12.18 -4.69
C THR A 74 2.32 11.60 -4.83
N TYR A 75 2.27 10.44 -5.47
CA TYR A 75 1.04 9.77 -5.85
C TYR A 75 1.11 8.33 -5.40
N PHE A 76 -0.02 7.79 -4.98
CA PHE A 76 -0.14 6.37 -4.81
C PHE A 76 -0.13 5.68 -6.17
N ILE A 77 0.50 4.51 -6.27
CA ILE A 77 0.59 3.77 -7.53
C ILE A 77 0.22 2.29 -7.35
N HIS A 78 -0.40 1.73 -8.37
CA HIS A 78 -0.53 0.28 -8.54
C HIS A 78 -0.66 -0.06 -10.03
N GLY A 79 0.47 -0.23 -10.70
CA GLY A 79 0.60 -0.31 -12.16
C GLY A 79 0.27 0.96 -12.95
N LEU A 80 -0.58 1.83 -12.40
CA LEU A 80 -0.92 3.16 -12.91
C LEU A 80 -0.93 4.16 -11.75
N PHE A 81 -0.79 5.45 -12.07
CA PHE A 81 -0.88 6.54 -11.08
C PHE A 81 -2.31 6.74 -10.60
N GLY A 82 -2.49 6.72 -9.28
CA GLY A 82 -3.75 7.03 -8.59
C GLY A 82 -3.79 8.48 -8.08
N ILE A 83 -4.53 8.69 -6.99
CA ILE A 83 -4.67 10.00 -6.34
C ILE A 83 -3.36 10.47 -5.67
N LYS A 84 -3.27 11.77 -5.38
CA LYS A 84 -2.16 12.33 -4.59
C LYS A 84 -2.13 11.70 -3.21
N VAL A 85 -0.94 11.50 -2.68
CA VAL A 85 -0.78 10.95 -1.33
C VAL A 85 -1.48 11.84 -0.31
N TRP A 86 -1.32 13.15 -0.42
CA TRP A 86 -1.99 14.13 0.44
C TRP A 86 -3.51 13.97 0.51
N ASP A 87 -4.17 13.70 -0.61
CA ASP A 87 -5.63 13.57 -0.62
C ASP A 87 -6.08 12.30 0.10
N GLY A 88 -5.39 11.18 -0.10
CA GLY A 88 -5.69 9.93 0.61
C GLY A 88 -5.40 10.03 2.11
N LEU A 89 -4.33 10.71 2.51
CA LEU A 89 -4.03 10.96 3.92
C LEU A 89 -5.14 11.78 4.61
N LYS A 90 -5.69 12.79 3.93
CA LYS A 90 -6.83 13.58 4.45
C LYS A 90 -8.10 12.73 4.58
N GLU A 91 -8.40 11.87 3.60
CA GLU A 91 -9.54 10.94 3.70
C GLU A 91 -9.40 10.01 4.91
N MET A 92 -8.21 9.45 5.12
CA MET A 92 -7.91 8.63 6.30
C MET A 92 -8.06 9.42 7.59
N ASN A 93 -7.51 10.64 7.67
CA ASN A 93 -7.62 11.47 8.87
C ASN A 93 -9.07 11.86 9.18
N SER A 94 -9.89 12.15 8.17
CA SER A 94 -11.32 12.46 8.34
C SER A 94 -12.09 11.29 8.98
N PHE A 95 -11.74 10.05 8.63
CA PHE A 95 -12.25 8.87 9.31
C PHE A 95 -11.77 8.81 10.76
N LEU A 96 -10.47 8.98 11.02
CA LEU A 96 -9.90 8.90 12.37
C LEU A 96 -10.48 9.95 13.34
N GLU A 97 -10.82 11.14 12.84
CA GLU A 97 -11.49 12.19 13.62
C GLU A 97 -12.88 11.78 14.12
N GLN A 98 -13.60 10.98 13.33
CA GLN A 98 -14.93 10.46 13.69
C GLN A 98 -14.86 9.19 14.55
N HIS A 99 -13.69 8.54 14.59
CA HIS A 99 -13.49 7.25 15.23
C HIS A 99 -12.23 7.26 16.12
N PRO A 100 -12.25 7.93 17.29
CA PRO A 100 -11.06 8.21 18.09
C PRO A 100 -10.37 6.99 18.70
N LYS A 101 -11.01 5.81 18.69
CA LYS A 101 -10.43 4.54 19.15
C LYS A 101 -9.88 3.67 18.02
N GLU A 102 -10.03 4.09 16.77
CA GLU A 102 -9.49 3.32 15.65
C GLU A 102 -8.01 3.60 15.48
N VAL A 103 -7.25 2.53 15.19
CA VAL A 103 -5.81 2.57 14.92
C VAL A 103 -5.56 2.01 13.53
N ILE A 104 -4.76 2.71 12.73
CA ILE A 104 -4.37 2.31 11.37
C ILE A 104 -2.86 2.14 11.25
N PHE A 105 -2.48 1.19 10.40
CA PHE A 105 -1.11 0.85 10.05
C PHE A 105 -0.89 1.24 8.59
N LEU A 106 -0.03 2.21 8.36
CA LEU A 106 0.31 2.70 7.03
C LEU A 106 1.72 2.24 6.68
N ASP A 107 1.81 1.29 5.77
CA ASP A 107 3.05 0.65 5.38
C ASP A 107 3.53 1.23 4.05
N PHE A 108 4.36 2.28 4.10
CA PHE A 108 5.05 2.83 2.94
C PHE A 108 6.19 1.91 2.51
N ASN A 109 5.79 0.81 1.89
CA ASN A 109 6.63 -0.34 1.57
C ASN A 109 7.51 -0.11 0.34
N HIS A 110 6.99 0.60 -0.67
CA HIS A 110 7.72 0.87 -1.90
C HIS A 110 7.65 2.32 -2.36
N PHE A 111 8.82 2.87 -2.72
CA PHE A 111 8.99 4.19 -3.29
C PHE A 111 9.61 4.10 -4.67
N TYR A 112 9.11 4.88 -5.63
CA TYR A 112 9.58 4.85 -7.01
C TYR A 112 9.80 6.24 -7.58
N ALA A 113 10.90 6.41 -8.32
CA ALA A 113 11.27 7.68 -8.94
C ALA A 113 11.34 8.86 -7.94
N MET A 114 11.55 8.57 -6.67
CA MET A 114 11.67 9.58 -5.60
C MET A 114 13.14 9.77 -5.27
N ASP A 115 13.52 11.02 -5.04
CA ASP A 115 14.78 11.41 -4.40
C ASP A 115 14.50 11.85 -2.96
N ASP A 116 15.55 12.17 -2.19
CA ASP A 116 15.43 12.59 -0.80
C ASP A 116 14.48 13.77 -0.61
N SER A 117 14.46 14.74 -1.52
CA SER A 117 13.57 15.89 -1.41
C SER A 117 12.09 15.51 -1.53
N HIS A 118 11.76 14.49 -2.34
CA HIS A 118 10.41 13.93 -2.37
C HIS A 118 10.06 13.22 -1.07
N HIS A 119 11.00 12.48 -0.47
CA HIS A 119 10.77 11.83 0.82
C HIS A 119 10.55 12.84 1.94
N HIS A 120 11.37 13.88 2.06
CA HIS A 120 11.17 14.94 3.06
C HIS A 120 9.82 15.62 2.88
N PHE A 121 9.43 15.89 1.63
CA PHE A 121 8.11 16.45 1.33
C PHE A 121 6.97 15.52 1.78
N LEU A 122 7.05 14.24 1.44
CA LEU A 122 6.07 13.23 1.84
C LEU A 122 5.97 13.09 3.36
N ILE A 123 7.10 13.03 4.06
CA ILE A 123 7.14 12.92 5.53
C ILE A 123 6.48 14.14 6.18
N ASN A 124 6.72 15.34 5.65
CA ASN A 124 6.05 16.55 6.11
C ASN A 124 4.52 16.49 5.85
N ARG A 125 4.08 15.97 4.71
CA ARG A 125 2.65 15.74 4.44
C ARG A 125 2.04 14.74 5.42
N ILE A 126 2.72 13.63 5.74
CA ILE A 126 2.27 12.66 6.75
C ILE A 126 2.14 13.33 8.12
N ARG A 127 3.16 14.09 8.53
CA ARG A 127 3.18 14.83 9.79
C ARG A 127 2.01 15.81 9.89
N SER A 128 1.79 16.60 8.85
CA SER A 128 0.69 17.58 8.80
C SER A 128 -0.69 16.94 8.73
N ALA A 129 -0.84 15.75 8.14
CA ALA A 129 -2.14 15.09 8.02
C ALA A 129 -2.63 14.50 9.34
N PHE A 130 -1.73 13.94 10.16
CA PHE A 130 -2.10 13.19 11.36
C PHE A 130 -1.71 13.86 12.67
N GLU A 131 -0.73 14.76 12.65
CA GLU A 131 -0.31 15.57 13.79
C GLU A 131 -0.07 14.71 15.05
N SER A 132 -0.80 14.99 16.14
CA SER A 132 -0.71 14.28 17.43
C SER A 132 -1.22 12.85 17.40
N LYS A 133 -1.86 12.41 16.30
CA LYS A 133 -2.32 11.01 16.14
C LYS A 133 -1.17 10.05 15.81
N LEU A 134 0.01 10.55 15.46
CA LEU A 134 1.17 9.73 15.10
C LEU A 134 1.80 9.08 16.34
N CYS A 135 1.97 7.77 16.31
CA CYS A 135 2.71 7.04 17.35
C CYS A 135 4.20 7.00 17.04
N CYS A 136 5.01 7.55 17.95
CA CYS A 136 6.46 7.40 17.92
C CYS A 136 6.88 5.92 18.01
N VAL A 137 8.09 5.64 17.52
CA VAL A 137 8.72 4.33 17.61
C VAL A 137 8.89 3.95 19.07
N GLU A 138 8.42 2.76 19.40
CA GLU A 138 8.49 2.16 20.73
C GLU A 138 8.86 0.68 20.61
N CYS A 139 9.04 0.03 21.76
CA CYS A 139 9.09 -1.43 21.79
C CYS A 139 7.75 -1.99 21.27
N VAL A 140 7.77 -2.91 20.28
CA VAL A 140 6.56 -3.41 19.61
C VAL A 140 5.56 -3.99 20.62
N GLU A 141 6.07 -4.66 21.64
CA GLU A 141 5.30 -5.28 22.72
C GLU A 141 4.54 -4.28 23.58
N TYR A 142 5.02 -3.04 23.65
CA TYR A 142 4.40 -1.98 24.45
C TYR A 142 3.27 -1.28 23.70
N VAL A 143 3.25 -1.38 22.37
CA VAL A 143 2.23 -0.75 21.52
C VAL A 143 0.94 -1.59 21.51
N THR A 144 0.24 -1.56 22.64
CA THR A 144 -1.10 -2.13 22.77
C THR A 144 -2.18 -1.13 22.33
N LEU A 145 -3.40 -1.60 22.04
CA LEU A 145 -4.52 -0.69 21.77
C LEU A 145 -4.80 0.25 22.95
N LEU A 146 -4.69 -0.25 24.18
CA LEU A 146 -4.85 0.56 25.39
C LEU A 146 -3.81 1.68 25.44
N TYR A 147 -2.53 1.35 25.20
CA TYR A 147 -1.46 2.33 25.12
C TYR A 147 -1.75 3.42 24.07
N MET A 148 -2.19 3.01 22.87
CA MET A 148 -2.53 3.94 21.80
C MET A 148 -3.68 4.87 22.19
N TRP A 149 -4.74 4.33 22.80
CA TRP A 149 -5.90 5.11 23.24
C TRP A 149 -5.58 6.10 24.36
N GLU A 150 -4.81 5.69 25.37
CA GLU A 150 -4.40 6.55 26.49
C GLU A 150 -3.56 7.74 25.99
N LYS A 151 -2.73 7.51 24.97
CA LYS A 151 -1.90 8.54 24.33
C LYS A 151 -2.63 9.32 23.24
N LYS A 152 -3.87 8.94 22.89
CA LYS A 152 -4.63 9.47 21.74
C LYS A 152 -3.89 9.33 20.41
N HIS A 153 -3.04 8.30 20.29
CA HIS A 153 -2.42 7.92 19.03
C HIS A 153 -3.37 7.04 18.22
N GLN A 154 -3.34 7.18 16.90
CA GLN A 154 -4.17 6.42 15.97
C GLN A 154 -3.39 5.90 14.76
N VAL A 155 -2.16 6.35 14.51
CA VAL A 155 -1.44 6.04 13.26
C VAL A 155 -0.03 5.54 13.55
N LEU A 156 0.28 4.36 12.99
CA LEU A 156 1.62 3.80 12.92
C LEU A 156 2.11 3.87 11.47
N ILE A 157 3.25 4.53 11.23
CA ILE A 157 3.85 4.70 9.90
C ILE A 157 5.08 3.80 9.79
N PHE A 158 5.04 2.80 8.90
CA PHE A 158 6.22 2.02 8.52
C PHE A 158 6.80 2.59 7.25
N TYR A 159 8.10 2.90 7.26
CA TYR A 159 8.74 3.66 6.18
C TYR A 159 10.01 2.94 5.70
N HIS A 160 9.98 2.43 4.47
CA HIS A 160 11.05 1.64 3.87
C HIS A 160 12.14 2.52 3.23
N HIS A 161 12.64 3.52 3.96
CA HIS A 161 13.71 4.43 3.54
C HIS A 161 14.55 4.89 4.75
N PRO A 162 15.89 5.04 4.65
CA PRO A 162 16.76 5.36 5.79
C PRO A 162 16.38 6.58 6.64
N LEU A 163 15.64 7.53 6.05
CA LEU A 163 15.11 8.71 6.74
C LEU A 163 14.22 8.37 7.95
N TYR A 164 13.77 7.12 8.14
CA TYR A 164 13.10 6.73 9.39
C TYR A 164 13.93 7.05 10.63
N GLN A 165 15.26 7.10 10.50
CA GLN A 165 16.19 7.40 11.60
C GLN A 165 16.11 8.86 12.06
N GLU A 166 15.63 9.77 11.21
CA GLU A 166 15.60 11.21 11.48
C GLU A 166 14.26 11.66 12.08
N TYR A 167 13.22 10.85 11.95
CA TYR A 167 11.86 11.20 12.36
C TYR A 167 11.32 10.16 13.37
N PRO A 168 11.05 10.55 14.63
CA PRO A 168 10.72 9.59 15.69
C PRO A 168 9.40 8.85 15.50
N PHE A 169 8.51 9.32 14.61
CA PHE A 169 7.24 8.67 14.28
C PHE A 169 7.31 7.71 13.08
N LEU A 170 8.47 7.60 12.44
CA LEU A 170 8.68 6.66 11.34
C LEU A 170 9.27 5.36 11.88
N TRP A 171 8.47 4.31 11.85
CA TRP A 171 8.91 2.97 12.16
C TRP A 171 9.74 2.43 11.00
N PRO A 172 10.88 1.77 11.27
CA PRO A 172 11.64 1.16 10.20
C PRO A 172 10.82 0.07 9.53
N GLY A 173 10.88 0.02 8.19
CA GLY A 173 10.12 -0.96 7.40
C GLY A 173 10.35 -2.43 7.80
N ASN A 174 11.54 -2.76 8.29
CA ASN A 174 11.84 -4.11 8.79
C ASN A 174 11.05 -4.52 10.05
N LYS A 175 10.32 -3.60 10.69
CA LYS A 175 9.38 -3.89 11.78
C LYS A 175 8.03 -4.41 11.27
N MET A 176 7.73 -4.25 9.98
CA MET A 176 6.53 -4.76 9.33
C MET A 176 6.93 -5.60 8.10
N PRO A 177 7.61 -6.75 8.29
CA PRO A 177 7.93 -7.61 7.17
C PRO A 177 6.63 -8.13 6.52
N ALA A 178 6.53 -7.94 5.21
CA ALA A 178 5.36 -8.33 4.41
C ALA A 178 5.74 -9.31 3.29
N PRO A 179 6.21 -10.53 3.62
CA PRO A 179 6.58 -11.52 2.62
C PRO A 179 5.34 -12.08 1.91
N TRP A 180 5.50 -12.49 0.65
CA TRP A 180 4.41 -13.03 -0.18
C TRP A 180 4.83 -14.29 -0.92
N ALA A 181 3.90 -15.22 -1.09
CA ALA A 181 4.16 -16.57 -1.60
C ALA A 181 4.59 -16.63 -3.07
N ASN A 182 4.41 -15.54 -3.82
CA ASN A 182 4.68 -15.45 -5.25
C ASN A 182 4.25 -16.66 -6.09
N THR A 183 2.98 -17.01 -5.96
CA THR A 183 2.42 -18.22 -6.56
C THR A 183 1.03 -17.97 -7.14
N THR A 184 0.68 -18.78 -8.15
CA THR A 184 -0.68 -18.91 -8.68
C THR A 184 -1.44 -20.08 -8.07
N ASN A 185 -0.77 -20.91 -7.27
CA ASN A 185 -1.32 -22.13 -6.70
C ASN A 185 -1.77 -21.89 -5.25
N VAL A 186 -3.06 -22.14 -4.98
CA VAL A 186 -3.69 -21.96 -3.66
C VAL A 186 -3.06 -22.82 -2.58
N HIS A 187 -2.74 -24.09 -2.86
CA HIS A 187 -2.11 -24.97 -1.86
C HIS A 187 -0.74 -24.46 -1.44
N LYS A 188 0.06 -23.95 -2.41
CA LYS A 188 1.35 -23.31 -2.09
C LYS A 188 1.18 -22.04 -1.27
N LEU A 189 0.11 -21.26 -1.53
CA LEU A 189 -0.22 -20.08 -0.74
C LEU A 189 -0.59 -20.49 0.70
N LEU A 190 -1.47 -21.47 0.89
CA LEU A 190 -1.86 -21.94 2.22
C LEU A 190 -0.66 -22.47 3.00
N GLN A 191 0.18 -23.30 2.38
CA GLN A 191 1.41 -23.79 2.99
C GLN A 191 2.33 -22.63 3.40
N PHE A 192 2.51 -21.64 2.53
CA PHE A 192 3.31 -20.45 2.85
C PHE A 192 2.73 -19.66 4.03
N LEU A 193 1.41 -19.46 4.08
CA LEU A 193 0.74 -18.76 5.18
C LEU A 193 0.89 -19.52 6.51
N GLU A 194 0.73 -20.84 6.51
CA GLU A 194 0.92 -21.69 7.70
C GLU A 194 2.37 -21.64 8.20
N THR A 195 3.34 -21.79 7.29
CA THR A 195 4.77 -21.73 7.63
C THR A 195 5.14 -20.37 8.21
N THR A 196 4.80 -19.28 7.52
CA THR A 196 5.14 -17.93 7.97
C THR A 196 4.45 -17.54 9.27
N LEU A 197 3.22 -18.02 9.49
CA LEU A 197 2.53 -17.84 10.76
C LEU A 197 3.26 -18.60 11.89
N GLY A 198 3.69 -19.84 11.65
CA GLY A 198 4.42 -20.66 12.63
C GLY A 198 5.81 -20.11 12.97
N GLU A 199 6.50 -19.55 11.98
CA GLU A 199 7.86 -19.00 12.10
C GLU A 199 7.90 -17.51 12.47
N ARG A 200 6.73 -16.87 12.66
CA ARG A 200 6.67 -15.44 12.97
C ARG A 200 7.49 -15.11 14.21
N SER A 201 8.19 -13.98 14.17
CA SER A 201 8.85 -13.49 15.37
C SER A 201 7.81 -13.24 16.45
N ARG A 202 8.10 -13.72 17.66
CA ARG A 202 7.25 -13.46 18.83
C ARG A 202 7.42 -12.04 19.37
N TYR A 203 8.56 -11.42 19.03
CA TYR A 203 8.96 -10.14 19.57
C TYR A 203 9.61 -9.25 18.50
N GLY A 204 9.58 -7.94 18.72
CA GLY A 204 10.34 -6.95 17.99
C GLY A 204 9.82 -6.63 16.60
N THR A 205 8.82 -7.33 16.06
CA THR A 205 8.21 -7.04 14.75
C THR A 205 6.70 -7.31 14.77
N PHE A 206 5.96 -6.55 13.98
CA PHE A 206 4.60 -6.91 13.57
C PHE A 206 4.63 -8.05 12.55
N HIS A 207 3.50 -8.73 12.35
CA HIS A 207 3.39 -9.83 11.41
C HIS A 207 2.28 -9.56 10.38
N VAL A 208 2.63 -9.67 9.09
CA VAL A 208 1.69 -9.55 7.97
C VAL A 208 1.56 -10.89 7.27
N SER A 209 0.33 -11.38 7.14
CA SER A 209 0.00 -12.56 6.35
C SER A 209 -0.61 -12.12 5.02
N GLN A 210 0.15 -12.18 3.93
CA GLN A 210 -0.34 -11.79 2.60
C GLN A 210 -1.05 -12.95 1.89
N ALA A 211 -2.36 -13.04 2.06
CA ALA A 211 -3.22 -14.03 1.39
C ALA A 211 -3.56 -13.64 -0.06
N ILE A 212 -2.53 -13.41 -0.89
CA ILE A 212 -2.68 -13.00 -2.28
C ILE A 212 -2.07 -14.02 -3.24
N LEU A 213 -2.72 -14.21 -4.40
CA LEU A 213 -2.17 -14.97 -5.53
C LEU A 213 -1.59 -14.01 -6.55
N THR A 214 -0.49 -14.41 -7.18
CA THR A 214 0.18 -13.56 -8.17
C THR A 214 0.12 -14.17 -9.56
N PRO A 215 -0.53 -13.51 -10.52
CA PRO A 215 -0.63 -14.01 -11.88
C PRO A 215 0.75 -14.01 -12.56
N ARG A 216 1.07 -15.07 -13.31
CA ARG A 216 2.29 -15.12 -14.13
C ARG A 216 2.19 -14.13 -15.29
N VAL A 217 3.29 -13.46 -15.66
CA VAL A 217 3.37 -12.52 -16.80
C VAL A 217 2.85 -13.13 -18.13
N LYS A 218 3.07 -14.44 -18.35
CA LYS A 218 2.50 -15.16 -19.51
C LYS A 218 0.97 -15.31 -19.43
N THR A 219 0.40 -15.48 -18.23
CA THR A 219 -1.05 -15.42 -17.97
C THR A 219 -1.58 -14.00 -18.18
N ILE A 220 -0.79 -12.97 -17.81
CA ILE A 220 -1.11 -11.57 -18.10
C ILE A 220 -1.27 -11.33 -19.61
N ALA A 221 -0.30 -11.76 -20.40
CA ALA A 221 -0.31 -11.62 -21.86
C ALA A 221 -1.36 -12.49 -22.56
N ARG A 222 -1.66 -13.70 -22.06
CA ARG A 222 -2.58 -14.65 -22.70
C ARG A 222 -4.06 -14.37 -22.36
N HIS A 223 -4.35 -13.69 -21.26
CA HIS A 223 -5.71 -13.36 -20.81
C HIS A 223 -6.12 -11.89 -21.04
N LEU A 224 -5.36 -11.14 -21.85
CA LEU A 224 -5.73 -9.84 -22.41
C LEU A 224 -7.14 -9.84 -23.07
N ILE A 225 -7.66 -11.01 -23.47
CA ILE A 225 -8.93 -11.14 -24.20
C ILE A 225 -10.14 -11.37 -23.26
N ARG A 226 -9.98 -11.79 -21.98
CA ARG A 226 -11.13 -12.22 -21.16
C ARG A 226 -11.27 -11.64 -19.74
N GLY A 227 -10.32 -10.85 -19.25
CA GLY A 227 -10.43 -10.21 -17.93
C GLY A 227 -10.30 -11.18 -16.75
N LEU A 228 -9.71 -10.73 -15.64
CA LEU A 228 -9.37 -11.59 -14.50
C LEU A 228 -10.55 -11.95 -13.59
N LYS A 229 -11.60 -11.14 -13.56
CA LYS A 229 -12.75 -11.32 -12.64
C LYS A 229 -13.47 -12.66 -12.83
N ASN A 230 -13.39 -13.25 -14.02
CA ASN A 230 -14.03 -14.52 -14.37
C ASN A 230 -13.10 -15.75 -14.28
N THR A 231 -11.83 -15.57 -13.89
CA THR A 231 -10.83 -16.66 -13.98
C THR A 231 -10.24 -17.08 -12.63
N LEU A 232 -10.43 -16.28 -11.56
CA LEU A 232 -9.87 -16.58 -10.23
C LEU A 232 -10.94 -16.79 -9.14
N VAL A 233 -12.22 -16.58 -9.46
CA VAL A 233 -13.33 -16.97 -8.61
C VAL A 233 -14.00 -18.16 -9.28
N HIS A 234 -13.59 -19.37 -8.91
CA HIS A 234 -14.47 -20.51 -9.10
C HIS A 234 -15.68 -20.29 -8.19
N ARG A 235 -16.88 -20.41 -8.76
CA ARG A 235 -18.13 -20.50 -8.00
C ARG A 235 -18.08 -21.68 -7.04
#